data_AF-A0A2N0WTJ9-F1
#
_entry.id   AF-A0A2N0WTJ9-F1
#
_cell.length_a   1.000
_cell.length_b   1.000
_cell.length_c   1.000
_cell.angle_alpha   90.00
_cell.angle_beta   90.00
_cell.angle_gamma   90.00
#
_symmetry.space_group_name_H-M   'P 1'
#
loop_
_entity.id
_entity.type
_entity.pdbx_description
1 polymer ?
#
loop_
_entity_poly.entity_id
_entity_poly.type
_entity_poly.pdbx_seq_one_letter_code
_entity_poly.pdbx_strand_id
1 'polypeptide(L)'
;MKTIISKQNAQVLKVSGDAKLYTANKEMVLQAGDQIIAGEVVFFSDSGVVNVQYADGSFDVLDSKNAQEQGELSSENAANLFAQLNEAGSEESITDDIAAIQALIEAGGDISDLPATAAGNSQNDGGTSFVSIERSAQETIAQAGFDTNTFESDTALLDQQASRDEIILDQTIESSLEVDFTINNQNATSTITGTAEGVLPGSVLNITVTDVNDNTVTVDNVIVGSDGSYQIDNVDLNNLSDGQIRVDASVEDVNSVVVSALANQTLDTTAPFVGDGTNTITVGGAEDGFINQDEVDETDLGLVIEPGASIEELVITGPNGGTVTVPVDGTVLG
;
A
#
# COMPACT_ATOMS: atom_id res chain seq x y z
N MET A 1 -4.00 -0.47 23.40
CA MET A 1 -3.17 0.74 23.24
C MET A 1 -1.73 0.34 23.01
N LYS A 2 -1.21 0.65 21.83
CA LYS A 2 0.19 0.41 21.46
C LYS A 2 0.85 1.72 21.06
N THR A 3 2.17 1.71 21.09
CA THR A 3 3.00 2.91 20.95
C THR A 3 4.11 2.65 19.95
N ILE A 4 4.34 3.61 19.05
CA ILE A 4 5.47 3.59 18.10
C ILE A 4 6.27 4.88 18.30
N ILE A 5 7.60 4.76 18.33
CA ILE A 5 8.50 5.91 18.23
C ILE A 5 8.87 6.07 16.77
N SER A 6 8.58 7.23 16.19
CA SER A 6 8.99 7.49 14.81
C SER A 6 10.51 7.56 14.72
N LYS A 7 11.12 6.87 13.76
CA LYS A 7 12.58 6.93 13.53
C LYS A 7 12.99 8.03 12.56
N GLN A 8 12.04 8.54 11.80
CA GLN A 8 12.23 9.52 10.74
C GLN A 8 11.12 10.57 10.79
N ASN A 9 11.35 11.69 10.14
CA ASN A 9 10.29 12.67 9.97
C ASN A 9 9.28 12.15 8.94
N ALA A 10 8.00 12.21 9.29
CA ALA A 10 6.92 11.80 8.43
C ALA A 10 5.78 12.84 8.39
N GLN A 11 5.10 12.96 7.25
CA GLN A 11 3.85 13.69 7.11
C GLN A 11 2.70 12.69 7.13
N VAL A 12 1.67 12.99 7.91
CA VAL A 12 0.47 12.17 8.01
C VAL A 12 -0.38 12.37 6.78
N LEU A 13 -0.70 11.28 6.07
CA LEU A 13 -1.58 11.31 4.91
C LEU A 13 -3.02 11.03 5.30
N LYS A 14 -3.23 10.01 6.13
CA LYS A 14 -4.57 9.56 6.52
C LYS A 14 -4.54 8.91 7.89
N VAL A 15 -5.54 9.22 8.71
CA VAL A 15 -5.76 8.60 10.02
C VAL A 15 -7.08 7.86 9.97
N SER A 16 -7.07 6.57 10.31
CA SER A 16 -8.26 5.74 10.48
C SER A 16 -8.34 5.25 11.92
N GLY A 17 -9.47 5.46 12.58
CA GLY A 17 -9.61 5.23 14.02
C GLY A 17 -8.93 6.29 14.88
N ASP A 18 -8.71 5.99 16.16
CA ASP A 18 -8.10 6.94 17.09
C ASP A 18 -6.58 6.77 17.13
N ALA A 19 -5.86 7.84 16.76
CA ALA A 19 -4.42 7.97 16.90
C ALA A 19 -4.05 9.33 17.48
N LYS A 20 -2.99 9.36 18.30
CA LYS A 20 -2.54 10.58 18.98
C LYS A 20 -1.02 10.69 18.98
N LEU A 21 -0.53 11.91 18.78
CA LEU A 21 0.89 12.25 18.87
C LEU A 21 1.18 12.83 20.24
N TYR A 22 2.24 12.35 20.88
CA TYR A 22 2.79 12.93 22.08
C TYR A 22 4.11 13.59 21.74
N THR A 23 4.10 14.92 21.80
CA THR A 23 5.30 15.75 21.71
C THR A 23 5.81 16.02 23.13
N ALA A 24 7.02 16.58 23.27
CA ALA A 24 7.61 16.92 24.56
C ALA A 24 6.70 17.82 25.44
N ASN A 25 5.71 18.49 24.86
CA ASN A 25 4.92 19.52 25.54
C ASN A 25 3.39 19.29 25.51
N LYS A 26 2.84 18.32 24.76
CA LYS A 26 1.39 18.10 24.69
C LYS A 26 0.99 16.79 23.98
N GLU A 27 -0.16 16.25 24.36
CA GLU A 27 -0.92 15.27 23.58
C GLU A 27 -1.74 15.97 22.50
N MET A 28 -1.63 15.49 21.26
CA MET A 28 -2.36 15.98 20.10
C MET A 28 -3.10 14.83 19.41
N VAL A 29 -4.34 15.07 18.99
CA VAL A 29 -5.04 14.13 18.10
C VAL A 29 -4.44 14.30 16.71
N LEU A 30 -3.99 13.19 16.11
CA LEU A 30 -3.39 13.22 14.77
C LEU A 30 -4.46 13.40 13.69
N GLN A 31 -4.17 14.26 12.73
CA GLN A 31 -4.99 14.52 11.55
C GLN A 31 -4.11 14.44 10.28
N ALA A 32 -4.76 14.28 9.13
CA ALA A 32 -4.07 14.39 7.84
C ALA A 32 -3.40 15.75 7.70
N GLY A 33 -2.16 15.77 7.20
CA GLY A 33 -1.30 16.94 7.07
C GLY A 33 -0.37 17.19 8.27
N ASP A 34 -0.64 16.59 9.44
CA ASP A 34 0.22 16.75 10.62
C ASP A 34 1.62 16.17 10.36
N GLN A 35 2.63 16.75 11.00
CA GLN A 35 4.01 16.27 10.94
C GLN A 35 4.34 15.48 12.21
N ILE A 36 5.01 14.34 12.02
CA ILE A 36 5.57 13.52 13.08
C ILE A 36 7.08 13.62 12.96
N ILE A 37 7.75 14.10 14.01
CA ILE A 37 9.20 14.25 14.02
C ILE A 37 9.85 12.97 14.53
N ALA A 38 11.05 12.66 14.03
CA ALA A 38 11.87 11.57 14.54
C ALA A 38 12.07 11.70 16.06
N GLY A 39 11.76 10.62 16.79
CA GLY A 39 11.80 10.55 18.25
C GLY A 39 10.45 10.83 18.93
N GLU A 40 9.45 11.36 18.22
CA GLU A 40 8.11 11.53 18.78
C GLU A 40 7.33 10.23 18.87
N VAL A 41 6.35 10.23 19.76
CA VAL A 41 5.63 9.02 20.16
C VAL A 41 4.21 9.06 19.65
N VAL A 42 3.82 8.06 18.86
CA VAL A 42 2.45 7.88 18.37
C VAL A 42 1.75 6.79 19.15
N PHE A 43 0.56 7.10 19.65
CA PHE A 43 -0.33 6.18 20.35
C PHE A 43 -1.52 5.81 19.48
N PHE A 44 -1.84 4.51 19.45
CA PHE A 44 -2.95 3.97 18.67
C PHE A 44 -3.95 3.28 19.59
N SER A 45 -5.23 3.47 19.28
CA SER A 45 -6.27 2.50 19.64
C SER A 45 -6.01 1.17 18.95
N ASP A 46 -6.69 0.09 19.38
CA ASP A 46 -6.44 -1.24 18.81
C ASP A 46 -6.87 -1.33 17.33
N SER A 47 -7.71 -0.41 16.86
CA SER A 47 -8.11 -0.22 15.46
C SER A 47 -7.45 0.98 14.77
N GLY A 48 -6.52 1.68 15.43
CA GLY A 48 -5.88 2.88 14.90
C GLY A 48 -4.83 2.55 13.83
N VAL A 49 -4.93 3.22 12.69
CA VAL A 49 -3.99 3.12 11.56
C VAL A 49 -3.65 4.53 11.08
N VAL A 50 -2.36 4.84 10.96
CA VAL A 50 -1.87 6.12 10.45
C VAL A 50 -0.97 5.86 9.25
N ASN A 51 -1.38 6.35 8.08
CA ASN A 51 -0.59 6.30 6.86
C ASN A 51 0.28 7.54 6.79
N VAL A 52 1.58 7.36 6.53
CA VAL A 52 2.55 8.44 6.51
C VAL A 52 3.41 8.40 5.26
N GLN A 53 3.91 9.56 4.84
CA GLN A 53 4.98 9.70 3.87
C GLN A 53 6.23 10.23 4.58
N TYR A 54 7.38 9.59 4.39
CA TYR A 54 8.66 10.07 4.90
C TYR A 54 9.25 11.15 3.99
N ALA A 55 10.21 11.91 4.53
CA ALA A 55 10.89 12.98 3.79
C ALA A 55 11.65 12.50 2.52
N ASP A 56 11.97 11.22 2.42
CA ASP A 56 12.56 10.60 1.22
C ASP A 56 11.53 10.21 0.14
N GLY A 57 10.25 10.48 0.38
CA GLY A 57 9.13 10.17 -0.51
C GLY A 57 8.54 8.77 -0.34
N SER A 58 9.14 7.91 0.50
CA SER A 58 8.61 6.57 0.78
C SER A 58 7.37 6.61 1.68
N PHE A 59 6.54 5.58 1.59
CA PHE A 59 5.27 5.47 2.32
C PHE A 59 5.34 4.35 3.35
N ASP A 60 4.65 4.54 4.48
CA ASP A 60 4.58 3.53 5.55
C ASP A 60 3.25 3.60 6.28
N VAL A 61 2.90 2.50 6.94
CA VAL A 61 1.66 2.32 7.68
C VAL A 61 1.99 2.04 9.15
N LEU A 62 1.69 3.00 10.00
CA LEU A 62 1.85 2.88 11.44
C LEU A 62 0.56 2.31 12.06
N ASP A 63 0.63 1.09 12.58
CA ASP A 63 -0.50 0.43 13.22
C ASP A 63 -0.09 -0.43 14.44
N SER A 64 -1.06 -1.06 15.09
CA SER A 64 -0.82 -1.92 16.25
C SER A 64 -0.13 -3.26 15.92
N LYS A 65 0.04 -3.62 14.64
CA LYS A 65 0.67 -4.87 14.19
C LYS A 65 2.14 -4.66 13.83
N ASN A 66 2.47 -3.56 13.15
CA ASN A 66 3.81 -3.16 12.73
C ASN A 66 4.68 -2.60 13.88
N ALA A 67 4.07 -2.33 15.04
CA ALA A 67 4.77 -1.90 16.25
C ALA A 67 5.88 -2.85 16.74
N GLN A 68 5.96 -4.09 16.24
CA GLN A 68 6.98 -5.07 16.65
C GLN A 68 8.33 -4.93 15.92
N GLU A 69 8.40 -4.24 14.76
CA GLU A 69 9.65 -4.15 13.97
C GLU A 69 10.45 -2.85 14.20
N GLN A 70 9.89 -1.88 14.93
CA GLN A 70 10.56 -0.58 15.18
C GLN A 70 11.00 -0.33 16.62
N GLY A 71 10.99 -1.36 17.48
CA GLY A 71 11.56 -1.31 18.83
C GLY A 71 10.49 -1.07 19.88
N GLU A 72 10.11 -2.12 20.58
CA GLU A 72 9.22 -2.02 21.73
C GLU A 72 9.94 -1.31 22.89
N LEU A 73 9.34 -0.24 23.42
CA LEU A 73 9.43 0.05 24.84
C LEU A 73 8.17 -0.55 25.46
N SER A 74 8.32 -1.66 26.17
CA SER A 74 7.25 -2.18 27.01
C SER A 74 6.79 -1.10 27.99
N SER A 75 5.51 -1.08 28.34
CA SER A 75 4.96 -0.16 29.35
C SER A 75 5.66 -0.28 30.71
N GLU A 76 6.26 -1.44 30.99
CA GLU A 76 7.14 -1.67 32.16
C GLU A 76 8.50 -0.95 32.06
N ASN A 77 9.05 -0.77 30.85
CA ASN A 77 10.34 -0.09 30.66
C ASN A 77 10.19 1.43 30.66
N ALA A 78 9.08 1.97 30.14
CA ALA A 78 8.78 3.40 30.23
C ALA A 78 8.59 3.82 31.71
N ALA A 79 7.87 3.04 32.51
CA ALA A 79 7.68 3.31 33.93
C ALA A 79 9.01 3.25 34.72
N ASN A 80 9.92 2.33 34.37
CA ASN A 80 11.24 2.24 35.01
C ASN A 80 12.18 3.38 34.61
N LEU A 81 12.09 3.90 33.38
CA LEU A 81 12.88 5.06 32.97
C LEU A 81 12.42 6.34 33.67
N PHE A 82 11.10 6.53 33.81
CA PHE A 82 10.53 7.63 34.60
C PHE A 82 10.87 7.51 36.10
N ALA A 83 10.96 6.30 36.65
CA ALA A 83 11.38 6.08 38.03
C ALA A 83 12.87 6.36 38.24
N GLN A 84 13.75 5.95 37.31
CA GLN A 84 15.19 6.24 37.39
C GLN A 84 15.51 7.74 37.24
N LEU A 85 14.77 8.47 36.41
CA LEU A 85 14.90 9.92 36.29
C LEU A 85 14.39 10.67 37.55
N ASN A 86 13.43 10.10 38.28
CA ASN A 86 12.95 10.65 39.54
C ASN A 86 13.85 10.29 40.75
N GLU A 87 14.62 9.19 40.71
CA GLU A 87 15.59 8.86 41.77
C GLU A 87 16.93 9.59 41.62
N ALA A 88 17.35 9.95 40.40
CA ALA A 88 18.57 10.72 40.16
C ALA A 88 18.44 12.22 40.53
N GLY A 89 17.23 12.66 40.91
CA GLY A 89 16.88 14.07 41.13
C GLY A 89 16.17 14.33 42.46
N SER A 90 16.51 13.62 43.55
CA SER A 90 16.12 14.12 44.87
C SER A 90 16.83 15.47 45.11
N GLU A 91 16.10 16.57 44.91
CA GLU A 91 16.65 17.93 44.97
C GLU A 91 17.32 18.24 46.32
N GLU A 92 16.99 17.51 47.41
CA GLU A 92 17.63 17.65 48.72
C GLU A 92 19.16 17.44 48.67
N SER A 93 19.67 16.49 47.87
CA SER A 93 21.12 16.19 47.87
C SER A 93 21.96 17.23 47.14
N ILE A 94 21.42 17.89 46.11
CA ILE A 94 22.19 18.84 45.28
C ILE A 94 22.13 20.24 45.88
N THR A 95 21.01 20.63 46.51
CA THR A 95 20.90 21.94 47.17
C THR A 95 21.74 22.04 48.43
N ASP A 96 21.92 20.96 49.19
CA ASP A 96 22.75 20.97 50.41
C ASP A 96 24.25 21.15 50.10
N ASP A 97 24.75 20.48 49.06
CA ASP A 97 26.14 20.61 48.62
C ASP A 97 26.43 21.99 48.03
N ILE A 98 25.51 22.54 47.23
CA ILE A 98 25.64 23.90 46.69
C ILE A 98 25.58 24.94 47.82
N ALA A 99 24.69 24.77 48.80
CA ALA A 99 24.58 25.67 49.95
C ALA A 99 25.85 25.64 50.83
N ALA A 100 26.45 24.46 51.03
CA ALA A 100 27.71 24.32 51.76
C ALA A 100 28.88 24.98 51.04
N ILE A 101 28.96 24.84 49.71
CA ILE A 101 29.98 25.51 48.88
C ILE A 101 29.80 27.03 48.90
N GLN A 102 28.56 27.53 48.85
CA GLN A 102 28.27 28.97 48.89
C GLN A 102 28.68 29.59 50.23
N ALA A 103 28.41 28.90 51.34
CA ALA A 103 28.80 29.35 52.69
C ALA A 103 30.33 29.42 52.88
N LEU A 104 31.09 28.48 52.29
CA LEU A 104 32.55 28.47 52.37
C LEU A 104 33.20 29.61 51.57
N ILE A 105 32.66 29.91 50.38
CA ILE A 105 33.12 31.04 49.56
C ILE A 105 32.88 32.37 50.29
N GLU A 106 31.71 32.52 50.91
CA GLU A 106 31.31 33.76 51.57
C GLU A 106 32.04 33.99 52.91
N ALA A 107 32.48 32.93 53.58
CA ALA A 107 33.34 32.98 54.76
C ALA A 107 34.85 33.12 54.44
N GLY A 108 35.24 33.05 53.16
CA GLY A 108 36.65 33.03 52.74
C GLY A 108 37.41 31.79 53.23
N GLY A 109 36.70 30.69 53.43
CA GLY A 109 37.26 29.41 53.92
C GLY A 109 38.02 28.66 52.83
N ASP A 110 38.89 27.75 53.26
CA ASP A 110 39.64 26.86 52.38
C ASP A 110 38.70 25.86 51.70
N ILE A 111 38.74 25.78 50.37
CA ILE A 111 37.85 24.93 49.55
C ILE A 111 38.32 23.47 49.47
N SER A 112 39.41 23.13 50.15
CA SER A 112 40.02 21.79 50.08
C SER A 112 39.35 20.73 50.97
N ASP A 113 38.37 21.12 51.80
CA ASP A 113 37.62 20.22 52.69
C ASP A 113 36.12 20.19 52.34
N LEU A 114 35.81 20.14 51.03
CA LEU A 114 34.44 19.93 50.55
C LEU A 114 34.03 18.46 50.73
N PRO A 115 32.75 18.17 51.02
CA PRO A 115 32.24 16.81 50.97
C PRO A 115 32.49 16.24 49.57
N ALA A 116 32.96 14.99 49.51
CA ALA A 116 33.27 14.34 48.24
C ALA A 116 32.02 14.32 47.36
N THR A 117 32.08 14.99 46.19
CA THR A 117 31.08 14.77 45.14
C THR A 117 31.10 13.30 44.73
N ALA A 118 29.97 12.81 44.23
CA ALA A 118 29.62 11.39 44.01
C ALA A 118 30.51 10.58 43.03
N ALA A 119 31.80 10.90 42.90
CA ALA A 119 32.79 10.14 42.16
C ALA A 119 33.97 9.74 43.07
N GLY A 120 33.75 8.70 43.89
CA GLY A 120 34.80 7.76 44.30
C GLY A 120 35.99 8.29 45.09
N ASN A 121 36.00 7.99 46.39
CA ASN A 121 37.17 8.12 47.25
C ASN A 121 38.29 7.15 46.83
N SER A 122 39.47 7.66 46.45
CA SER A 122 40.77 7.16 46.91
C SER A 122 41.90 8.01 46.32
N GLN A 123 42.76 8.53 47.21
CA GLN A 123 44.10 9.09 46.97
C GLN A 123 44.69 8.82 45.58
N ASN A 124 44.79 9.87 44.77
CA ASN A 124 45.81 9.94 43.72
C ASN A 124 46.21 11.40 43.50
N ASP A 125 47.42 11.73 43.96
CA ASP A 125 48.12 12.98 43.64
C ASP A 125 48.45 13.00 42.13
N GLY A 126 47.49 13.45 41.33
CA GLY A 126 47.64 13.67 39.90
C GLY A 126 47.78 15.15 39.59
N GLY A 127 49.01 15.67 39.50
CA GLY A 127 49.24 17.02 39.01
C GLY A 127 48.77 17.15 37.55
N THR A 128 47.79 18.01 37.29
CA THR A 128 47.30 18.28 35.94
C THR A 128 48.11 19.43 35.31
N SER A 129 49.02 19.12 34.39
CA SER A 129 49.51 20.09 33.41
C SER A 129 48.55 20.11 32.23
N PHE A 130 47.88 21.23 31.97
CA PHE A 130 47.11 21.41 30.74
C PHE A 130 47.97 22.10 29.68
N VAL A 131 47.96 21.55 28.46
CA VAL A 131 48.33 22.31 27.27
C VAL A 131 47.05 22.97 26.79
N SER A 132 46.95 24.30 26.93
CA SER A 132 45.86 25.05 26.32
C SER A 132 46.09 25.12 24.82
N ILE A 133 45.36 24.30 24.06
CA ILE A 133 45.17 24.53 22.63
C ILE A 133 44.05 25.56 22.52
N GLU A 134 44.38 26.78 22.06
CA GLU A 134 43.34 27.74 21.70
C GLU A 134 42.53 27.15 20.53
N ARG A 135 41.31 26.70 20.81
CA ARG A 135 40.33 26.43 19.76
C ARG A 135 39.82 27.80 19.33
N SER A 136 40.32 28.33 18.22
CA SER A 136 39.56 29.35 17.50
C SER A 136 38.21 28.72 17.22
N ALA A 137 37.10 29.31 17.65
CA ALA A 137 35.74 28.77 17.56
C ALA A 137 35.22 28.53 16.13
N GLN A 138 36.11 28.32 15.15
CA GLN A 138 35.79 27.79 13.85
C GLN A 138 35.57 26.29 13.98
N GLU A 139 34.31 25.95 14.22
CA GLU A 139 33.77 24.66 13.82
C GLU A 139 33.89 24.54 12.30
N THR A 140 34.82 23.74 11.80
CA THR A 140 34.74 23.18 10.45
C THR A 140 34.05 21.82 10.54
N ILE A 141 32.77 21.84 10.94
CA ILE A 141 31.87 20.80 10.46
C ILE A 141 31.67 21.14 8.99
N ALA A 142 32.17 20.29 8.08
CA ALA A 142 31.77 20.39 6.69
C ALA A 142 30.25 20.18 6.68
N GLN A 143 29.51 21.27 6.52
CA GLN A 143 28.08 21.25 6.30
C GLN A 143 27.87 20.67 4.91
N ALA A 144 27.94 19.35 4.79
CA ALA A 144 27.25 18.65 3.72
C ALA A 144 25.77 18.94 3.97
N GLY A 145 25.24 19.94 3.25
CA GLY A 145 23.90 20.49 3.42
C GLY A 145 22.79 19.55 2.96
N PHE A 146 22.81 18.29 3.42
CA PHE A 146 21.66 17.43 3.41
C PHE A 146 20.99 17.54 4.78
N ASP A 147 20.03 18.46 4.86
CA ASP A 147 19.08 18.51 5.95
C ASP A 147 18.07 17.37 5.75
N THR A 148 18.18 16.33 6.56
CA THR A 148 17.24 15.19 6.57
C THR A 148 16.24 15.28 7.73
N ASN A 149 16.23 16.41 8.45
CA ASN A 149 15.58 16.52 9.76
C ASN A 149 14.39 17.45 9.77
N THR A 150 13.92 17.91 8.61
CA THR A 150 12.89 18.95 8.57
C THR A 150 12.05 18.83 7.29
N PHE A 151 10.74 18.80 7.47
CA PHE A 151 9.84 19.35 6.47
C PHE A 151 9.85 20.86 6.66
N GLU A 152 10.96 21.54 6.33
CA GLU A 152 10.96 23.00 6.38
C GLU A 152 9.86 23.51 5.44
N SER A 153 8.82 24.10 6.01
CA SER A 153 8.12 25.18 5.32
C SER A 153 9.14 26.31 5.22
N ASP A 154 9.77 26.46 4.06
CA ASP A 154 10.81 27.46 3.81
C ASP A 154 10.28 28.87 4.13
N THR A 155 10.55 29.34 5.35
CA THR A 155 10.10 30.64 5.87
C THR A 155 10.97 31.80 5.36
N ALA A 156 11.93 31.54 4.46
CA ALA A 156 12.79 32.57 3.87
C ALA A 156 12.09 33.48 2.83
N LEU A 157 10.79 33.32 2.57
CA LEU A 157 10.01 34.16 1.64
C LEU A 157 9.22 35.31 2.30
N LEU A 158 9.41 35.57 3.61
CA LEU A 158 8.54 36.46 4.38
C LEU A 158 8.69 37.99 4.13
N ASP A 159 9.60 38.47 3.28
CA ASP A 159 9.75 39.92 2.99
C ASP A 159 9.20 40.37 1.62
N GLN A 160 8.38 39.55 0.96
CA GLN A 160 7.51 40.01 -0.15
C GLN A 160 6.03 39.75 0.13
N GLN A 161 5.58 40.15 1.32
CA GLN A 161 4.16 40.29 1.67
C GLN A 161 3.47 41.44 0.90
N ALA A 162 3.28 41.29 -0.41
CA ALA A 162 2.32 42.13 -1.15
C ALA A 162 1.83 41.50 -2.46
N SER A 163 1.55 40.20 -2.48
CA SER A 163 0.73 39.59 -3.53
C SER A 163 -0.01 38.40 -2.94
N ARG A 164 -1.23 38.63 -2.48
CA ARG A 164 -2.08 37.60 -1.88
C ARG A 164 -2.66 36.71 -2.98
N ASP A 165 -1.91 35.72 -3.41
CA ASP A 165 -2.49 34.45 -3.86
C ASP A 165 -1.74 33.33 -3.13
N GLU A 166 -2.52 32.51 -2.44
CA GLU A 166 -2.07 31.32 -1.71
C GLU A 166 -1.27 30.41 -2.65
N ILE A 167 0.04 30.32 -2.46
CA ILE A 167 0.80 29.16 -2.94
C ILE A 167 0.59 28.08 -1.87
N ILE A 168 -0.58 27.45 -1.89
CA ILE A 168 -0.67 26.06 -1.47
C ILE A 168 0.08 25.30 -2.56
N LEU A 169 1.22 24.69 -2.20
CA LEU A 169 1.84 23.71 -3.07
C LEU A 169 0.96 22.46 -3.01
N ASP A 170 -0.13 22.50 -3.78
CA ASP A 170 -0.99 21.36 -4.07
C ASP A 170 -0.16 20.41 -4.95
N GLN A 171 0.70 19.62 -4.31
CA GLN A 171 1.31 18.48 -4.98
C GLN A 171 0.23 17.40 -5.05
N THR A 172 -0.65 17.52 -6.05
CA THR A 172 -1.56 16.45 -6.41
C THR A 172 -0.72 15.28 -6.90
N ILE A 173 -0.69 14.19 -6.13
CA ILE A 173 -0.13 12.93 -6.61
C ILE A 173 -1.05 12.44 -7.72
N GLU A 174 -0.51 12.22 -8.91
CA GLU A 174 -1.27 11.62 -10.01
C GLU A 174 -1.59 10.16 -9.65
N SER A 175 -2.84 9.78 -9.83
CA SER A 175 -3.36 8.47 -9.45
C SER A 175 -3.88 7.72 -10.67
N SER A 176 -3.68 6.41 -10.70
CA SER A 176 -4.15 5.55 -11.80
C SER A 176 -4.70 4.23 -11.25
N LEU A 177 -5.61 3.63 -12.00
CA LEU A 177 -6.18 2.31 -11.70
C LEU A 177 -6.28 1.54 -13.01
N GLU A 178 -5.75 0.32 -13.02
CA GLU A 178 -5.85 -0.61 -14.15
C GLU A 178 -6.58 -1.87 -13.69
N VAL A 179 -7.43 -2.40 -14.56
CA VAL A 179 -8.14 -3.65 -14.31
C VAL A 179 -8.05 -4.55 -15.54
N ASP A 180 -7.69 -5.80 -15.30
CA ASP A 180 -7.73 -6.90 -16.26
C ASP A 180 -8.74 -7.94 -15.76
N PHE A 181 -9.41 -8.58 -16.72
CA PHE A 181 -10.55 -9.44 -16.48
C PHE A 181 -10.50 -10.61 -17.46
N THR A 182 -10.55 -11.83 -16.91
CA THR A 182 -10.55 -13.06 -17.70
C THR A 182 -11.68 -13.98 -17.27
N ILE A 183 -12.37 -14.59 -18.23
CA ILE A 183 -13.51 -15.48 -17.98
C ILE A 183 -13.16 -16.92 -18.40
N ASN A 184 -13.53 -17.87 -17.54
CA ASN A 184 -13.62 -19.28 -17.86
C ASN A 184 -15.08 -19.63 -18.19
N ASN A 185 -15.38 -19.66 -19.48
CA ASN A 185 -16.71 -19.96 -20.03
C ASN A 185 -17.25 -21.33 -19.65
N GLN A 186 -16.39 -22.33 -19.43
CA GLN A 186 -16.84 -23.68 -19.06
C GLN A 186 -17.39 -23.75 -17.63
N ASN A 187 -16.86 -22.93 -16.73
CA ASN A 187 -17.20 -22.96 -15.31
C ASN A 187 -18.02 -21.74 -14.86
N ALA A 188 -18.27 -20.79 -15.76
CA ALA A 188 -18.84 -19.48 -15.44
C ALA A 188 -18.11 -18.81 -14.26
N THR A 189 -16.78 -18.82 -14.28
CA THR A 189 -15.94 -18.20 -13.25
C THR A 189 -14.97 -17.22 -13.88
N SER A 190 -14.56 -16.18 -13.15
CA SER A 190 -13.52 -15.25 -13.63
C SER A 190 -12.38 -15.03 -12.65
N THR A 191 -11.26 -14.56 -13.20
CA THR A 191 -10.16 -13.95 -12.46
C THR A 191 -10.09 -12.47 -12.82
N ILE A 192 -10.01 -11.62 -11.80
CA ILE A 192 -9.88 -10.17 -11.90
C ILE A 192 -8.53 -9.78 -11.31
N THR A 193 -7.73 -9.02 -12.05
CA THR A 193 -6.42 -8.53 -11.61
C THR A 193 -6.28 -7.05 -11.91
N GLY A 194 -5.29 -6.39 -11.31
CA GLY A 194 -5.01 -5.00 -11.65
C GLY A 194 -3.92 -4.38 -10.79
N THR A 195 -3.70 -3.10 -11.04
CA THR A 195 -2.72 -2.25 -10.34
C THR A 195 -3.35 -0.91 -10.01
N ALA A 196 -2.92 -0.31 -8.91
CA ALA A 196 -3.33 1.02 -8.47
C ALA A 196 -2.08 1.83 -8.10
N GLU A 197 -1.93 3.01 -8.71
CA GLU A 197 -0.89 3.98 -8.39
C GLU A 197 -1.51 5.22 -7.74
N GLY A 198 -0.77 5.87 -6.83
CA GLY A 198 -1.32 6.99 -6.05
C GLY A 198 -2.38 6.55 -5.02
N VAL A 199 -2.48 5.26 -4.73
CA VAL A 199 -3.42 4.67 -3.76
C VAL A 199 -2.65 4.08 -2.59
N LEU A 200 -3.15 4.30 -1.37
CA LEU A 200 -2.51 3.76 -0.17
C LEU A 200 -2.66 2.23 -0.12
N PRO A 201 -1.59 1.48 0.22
CA PRO A 201 -1.69 0.07 0.55
C PRO A 201 -2.74 -0.18 1.63
N GLY A 202 -3.51 -1.26 1.51
CA GLY A 202 -4.61 -1.55 2.42
C GLY A 202 -5.93 -0.86 2.09
N SER A 203 -5.97 0.00 1.07
CA SER A 203 -7.22 0.62 0.59
C SER A 203 -8.18 -0.44 0.04
N VAL A 204 -9.47 -0.21 0.26
CA VAL A 204 -10.54 -1.13 -0.17
C VAL A 204 -11.01 -0.73 -1.57
N LEU A 205 -10.89 -1.65 -2.51
CA LEU A 205 -11.36 -1.52 -3.88
C LEU A 205 -12.82 -1.98 -3.96
N ASN A 206 -13.68 -1.17 -4.60
CA ASN A 206 -15.06 -1.55 -4.91
C ASN A 206 -15.11 -2.08 -6.33
N ILE A 207 -15.50 -3.35 -6.50
CA ILE A 207 -15.63 -3.98 -7.81
C ILE A 207 -17.07 -4.44 -8.03
N THR A 208 -17.65 -4.06 -9.16
CA THR A 208 -18.96 -4.54 -9.62
C THR A 208 -18.81 -5.18 -10.99
N VAL A 209 -19.32 -6.40 -11.14
CA VAL A 209 -19.41 -7.12 -12.41
C VAL A 209 -20.85 -7.05 -12.89
N THR A 210 -21.08 -6.62 -14.13
CA THR A 210 -22.42 -6.37 -14.70
C THR A 210 -22.59 -7.10 -16.03
N ASP A 211 -23.74 -7.76 -16.24
CA ASP A 211 -24.08 -8.40 -17.52
C ASP A 211 -24.88 -7.47 -18.46
N VAL A 212 -25.21 -7.99 -19.65
CA VAL A 212 -26.02 -7.29 -20.67
C VAL A 212 -27.46 -6.97 -20.24
N ASN A 213 -27.95 -7.58 -19.17
CA ASN A 213 -29.29 -7.43 -18.62
C ASN A 213 -29.30 -6.62 -17.30
N ASP A 214 -28.19 -5.94 -16.98
CA ASP A 214 -27.96 -5.18 -15.74
C ASP A 214 -28.01 -6.01 -14.44
N ASN A 215 -27.84 -7.34 -14.52
CA ASN A 215 -27.61 -8.15 -13.32
C ASN A 215 -26.18 -7.93 -12.83
N THR A 216 -26.01 -7.85 -11.51
CA THR A 216 -24.72 -7.52 -10.91
C THR A 216 -24.22 -8.55 -9.90
N VAL A 217 -22.89 -8.69 -9.85
CA VAL A 217 -22.14 -9.36 -8.78
C VAL A 217 -21.18 -8.34 -8.19
N THR A 218 -21.29 -8.09 -6.88
CA THR A 218 -20.36 -7.22 -6.15
C THR A 218 -19.29 -8.08 -5.49
N VAL A 219 -18.03 -7.67 -5.63
CA VAL A 219 -16.89 -8.31 -4.96
C VAL A 219 -16.45 -7.40 -3.83
N ASP A 220 -16.71 -7.82 -2.60
CA ASP A 220 -16.39 -7.06 -1.39
C ASP A 220 -14.97 -7.36 -0.88
N ASN A 221 -14.44 -6.43 -0.07
CA ASN A 221 -13.19 -6.60 0.69
C ASN A 221 -11.93 -6.87 -0.15
N VAL A 222 -11.89 -6.37 -1.38
CA VAL A 222 -10.66 -6.40 -2.19
C VAL A 222 -9.68 -5.36 -1.65
N ILE A 223 -8.47 -5.78 -1.33
CA ILE A 223 -7.44 -4.93 -0.73
C ILE A 223 -6.31 -4.71 -1.72
N VAL A 224 -5.90 -3.44 -1.89
CA VAL A 224 -4.71 -3.09 -2.67
C VAL A 224 -3.45 -3.47 -1.87
N GLY A 225 -2.57 -4.24 -2.51
CA GLY A 225 -1.30 -4.69 -1.95
C GLY A 225 -0.31 -3.55 -1.73
N SER A 226 0.79 -3.84 -1.02
CA SER A 226 1.88 -2.87 -0.79
C SER A 226 2.61 -2.45 -2.06
N ASP A 227 2.54 -3.27 -3.10
CA ASP A 227 3.09 -3.01 -4.44
C ASP A 227 2.05 -2.41 -5.40
N GLY A 228 0.86 -2.05 -4.91
CA GLY A 228 -0.24 -1.53 -5.71
C GLY A 228 -1.04 -2.59 -6.45
N SER A 229 -0.68 -3.88 -6.37
CA SER A 229 -1.39 -4.94 -7.09
C SER A 229 -2.63 -5.44 -6.34
N TYR A 230 -3.58 -6.01 -7.08
CA TYR A 230 -4.70 -6.76 -6.52
C TYR A 230 -5.11 -7.92 -7.44
N GLN A 231 -5.63 -9.00 -6.85
CA GLN A 231 -6.11 -10.18 -7.55
C GLN A 231 -7.29 -10.82 -6.81
N ILE A 232 -8.28 -11.26 -7.58
CA ILE A 232 -9.43 -12.02 -7.13
C ILE A 232 -9.61 -13.19 -8.07
N ASP A 233 -9.55 -14.39 -7.53
CA ASP A 233 -9.77 -15.62 -8.28
C ASP A 233 -11.18 -16.16 -8.05
N ASN A 234 -11.68 -16.91 -9.04
CA ASN A 234 -12.92 -17.68 -8.93
C ASN A 234 -14.16 -16.84 -8.56
N VAL A 235 -14.29 -15.63 -9.10
CA VAL A 235 -15.54 -14.87 -9.00
C VAL A 235 -16.64 -15.64 -9.74
N ASP A 236 -17.76 -15.90 -9.07
CA ASP A 236 -18.88 -16.66 -9.59
C ASP A 236 -19.75 -15.81 -10.52
N LEU A 237 -19.90 -16.24 -11.77
CA LEU A 237 -20.70 -15.58 -12.81
C LEU A 237 -21.95 -16.38 -13.18
N ASN A 238 -22.29 -17.47 -12.47
CA ASN A 238 -23.42 -18.35 -12.83
C ASN A 238 -24.79 -17.64 -12.79
N ASN A 239 -24.90 -16.51 -12.10
CA ASN A 239 -26.13 -15.71 -12.03
C ASN A 239 -26.20 -14.60 -13.09
N LEU A 240 -25.17 -14.50 -13.95
CA LEU A 240 -25.10 -13.55 -15.05
C LEU A 240 -25.49 -14.24 -16.36
N SER A 241 -26.00 -13.44 -17.29
CA SER A 241 -26.41 -13.90 -18.61
C SER A 241 -25.22 -13.94 -19.56
N ASP A 242 -25.24 -14.87 -20.51
CA ASP A 242 -24.29 -14.87 -21.63
C ASP A 242 -24.32 -13.54 -22.40
N GLY A 243 -23.17 -13.14 -22.94
CA GLY A 243 -22.95 -11.87 -23.62
C GLY A 243 -21.78 -11.09 -23.00
N GLN A 244 -21.75 -9.79 -23.29
CA GLN A 244 -20.71 -8.90 -22.75
C GLN A 244 -20.90 -8.71 -21.23
N ILE A 245 -19.84 -9.00 -20.49
CA ILE A 245 -19.69 -8.73 -19.06
C ILE A 245 -18.73 -7.57 -18.88
N ARG A 246 -19.12 -6.59 -18.07
CA ARG A 246 -18.31 -5.42 -17.70
C ARG A 246 -17.90 -5.50 -16.24
N VAL A 247 -16.63 -5.20 -15.97
CA VAL A 247 -16.10 -4.99 -14.62
C VAL A 247 -15.86 -3.51 -14.42
N ASP A 248 -16.49 -2.94 -13.40
CA ASP A 248 -16.30 -1.59 -12.90
C ASP A 248 -15.51 -1.66 -11.58
N ALA A 249 -14.27 -1.16 -11.56
CA ALA A 249 -13.44 -1.07 -10.37
C ALA A 249 -13.26 0.39 -9.94
N SER A 250 -13.31 0.68 -8.64
CA SER A 250 -13.09 2.03 -8.11
C SER A 250 -12.47 2.03 -6.71
N VAL A 251 -11.56 2.97 -6.47
CA VAL A 251 -10.90 3.17 -5.17
C VAL A 251 -10.65 4.66 -4.93
N GLU A 252 -10.64 5.04 -3.66
CA GLU A 252 -10.25 6.38 -3.21
C GLU A 252 -8.72 6.47 -3.15
N ASP A 253 -8.16 7.48 -3.80
CA ASP A 253 -6.71 7.72 -3.85
C ASP A 253 -6.18 8.48 -2.60
N VAL A 254 -4.88 8.77 -2.58
CA VAL A 254 -4.23 9.55 -1.50
C VAL A 254 -4.77 10.98 -1.36
N ASN A 255 -5.38 11.54 -2.41
CA ASN A 255 -5.95 12.88 -2.45
C ASN A 255 -7.46 12.86 -2.13
N SER A 256 -8.02 11.71 -1.71
CA SER A 256 -9.46 11.51 -1.48
C SER A 256 -10.32 11.69 -2.74
N VAL A 257 -9.73 11.47 -3.92
CA VAL A 257 -10.41 11.44 -5.22
C VAL A 257 -10.68 9.98 -5.60
N VAL A 258 -11.85 9.71 -6.15
CA VAL A 258 -12.19 8.36 -6.64
C VAL A 258 -11.59 8.18 -8.04
N VAL A 259 -10.73 7.18 -8.19
CA VAL A 259 -10.23 6.70 -9.48
C VAL A 259 -10.99 5.43 -9.88
N SER A 260 -11.23 5.25 -11.18
CA SER A 260 -12.04 4.16 -11.70
C SER A 260 -11.43 3.54 -12.96
N ALA A 261 -11.62 2.23 -13.12
CA ALA A 261 -11.16 1.46 -14.27
C ALA A 261 -12.24 0.50 -14.76
N LEU A 262 -12.16 0.14 -16.04
CA LEU A 262 -13.14 -0.68 -16.74
C LEU A 262 -12.46 -1.79 -17.54
N ALA A 263 -13.00 -3.00 -17.46
CA ALA A 263 -12.66 -4.09 -18.36
C ALA A 263 -13.93 -4.78 -18.87
N ASN A 264 -13.85 -5.38 -20.06
CA ASN A 264 -14.95 -6.11 -20.66
C ASN A 264 -14.48 -7.45 -21.19
N GLN A 265 -15.28 -8.50 -21.02
CA GLN A 265 -15.10 -9.80 -21.64
C GLN A 265 -16.46 -10.38 -22.04
N THR A 266 -16.48 -11.42 -22.86
CA THR A 266 -17.72 -12.15 -23.19
C THR A 266 -17.82 -13.40 -22.34
N LEU A 267 -18.94 -13.55 -21.63
CA LEU A 267 -19.38 -14.80 -21.03
C LEU A 267 -20.20 -15.58 -22.05
N ASP A 268 -19.87 -16.84 -22.22
CA ASP A 268 -20.61 -17.75 -23.08
C ASP A 268 -20.60 -19.15 -22.46
N THR A 269 -21.68 -19.48 -21.76
CA THR A 269 -21.85 -20.76 -21.07
C THR A 269 -22.76 -21.72 -21.83
N THR A 270 -23.39 -21.23 -22.89
CA THR A 270 -24.34 -22.01 -23.70
C THR A 270 -23.56 -22.92 -24.64
N ALA A 271 -23.80 -24.23 -24.53
CA ALA A 271 -23.20 -25.17 -25.46
C ALA A 271 -23.74 -24.94 -26.89
N PRO A 272 -22.89 -25.07 -27.91
CA PRO A 272 -23.31 -24.91 -29.30
C PRO A 272 -24.39 -25.91 -29.69
N PHE A 273 -25.31 -25.50 -30.58
CA PHE A 273 -26.43 -26.35 -31.02
C PHE A 273 -26.60 -26.32 -32.54
N VAL A 274 -27.01 -27.45 -33.15
CA VAL A 274 -27.26 -27.48 -34.60
C VAL A 274 -28.48 -26.63 -34.96
N GLY A 275 -28.27 -25.53 -35.68
CA GLY A 275 -29.35 -24.67 -36.18
C GLY A 275 -29.52 -23.33 -35.46
N ASP A 276 -28.62 -22.97 -34.54
CA ASP A 276 -28.45 -21.61 -34.03
C ASP A 276 -27.89 -20.62 -35.08
N GLY A 277 -27.33 -21.15 -36.17
CA GLY A 277 -26.77 -20.38 -37.27
C GLY A 277 -25.31 -19.97 -37.08
N THR A 278 -24.72 -20.27 -35.92
CA THR A 278 -23.27 -20.12 -35.67
C THR A 278 -22.54 -21.42 -36.04
N ASN A 279 -23.20 -22.57 -35.87
CA ASN A 279 -22.66 -23.86 -36.26
C ASN A 279 -23.30 -24.35 -37.57
N THR A 280 -22.48 -24.52 -38.61
CA THR A 280 -22.93 -25.00 -39.91
C THR A 280 -22.05 -26.13 -40.44
N ILE A 281 -22.70 -27.09 -41.09
CA ILE A 281 -22.05 -28.14 -41.88
C ILE A 281 -22.45 -27.89 -43.33
N THR A 282 -21.47 -27.62 -44.18
CA THR A 282 -21.68 -27.44 -45.61
C THR A 282 -21.06 -28.59 -46.37
N VAL A 283 -21.80 -29.14 -47.33
CA VAL A 283 -21.30 -30.13 -48.28
C VAL A 283 -21.25 -29.44 -49.65
N GLY A 284 -20.06 -29.12 -50.12
CA GLY A 284 -19.81 -28.61 -51.47
C GLY A 284 -19.97 -29.70 -52.52
N GLY A 285 -20.19 -29.33 -53.79
CA GLY A 285 -20.26 -30.29 -54.90
C GLY A 285 -21.64 -30.92 -55.16
N ALA A 286 -22.63 -30.73 -54.28
CA ALA A 286 -24.02 -31.14 -54.51
C ALA A 286 -24.94 -29.94 -54.72
N GLU A 287 -25.13 -29.50 -55.97
CA GLU A 287 -26.06 -28.39 -56.27
C GLU A 287 -27.53 -28.75 -55.96
N ASP A 288 -27.87 -30.05 -55.92
CA ASP A 288 -29.21 -30.55 -55.64
C ASP A 288 -29.41 -31.04 -54.19
N GLY A 289 -28.38 -30.90 -53.35
CA GLY A 289 -28.38 -31.33 -51.95
C GLY A 289 -28.15 -32.83 -51.73
N PHE A 290 -27.84 -33.60 -52.77
CA PHE A 290 -27.44 -35.00 -52.67
C PHE A 290 -26.08 -35.23 -53.32
N ILE A 291 -25.25 -36.09 -52.70
CA ILE A 291 -23.95 -36.49 -53.27
C ILE A 291 -24.14 -37.82 -53.99
N ASN A 292 -23.78 -37.86 -55.27
CA ASN A 292 -23.76 -39.06 -56.09
C ASN A 292 -22.32 -39.48 -56.46
N GLN A 293 -22.19 -40.59 -57.22
CA GLN A 293 -20.89 -41.18 -57.53
C GLN A 293 -20.01 -40.30 -58.43
N ASP A 294 -20.59 -39.39 -59.19
CA ASP A 294 -19.88 -38.49 -60.10
C ASP A 294 -19.40 -37.21 -59.38
N GLU A 295 -19.94 -36.90 -58.19
CA GLU A 295 -19.64 -35.68 -57.41
C GLU A 295 -18.64 -35.90 -56.27
N VAL A 296 -18.30 -37.17 -55.97
CA VAL A 296 -17.43 -37.56 -54.85
C VAL A 296 -16.05 -36.90 -54.89
N ASP A 297 -15.48 -36.73 -56.08
CA ASP A 297 -14.15 -36.12 -56.26
C ASP A 297 -14.19 -34.58 -56.28
N GLU A 298 -15.39 -33.99 -56.29
CA GLU A 298 -15.64 -32.54 -56.29
C GLU A 298 -16.28 -32.06 -54.97
N THR A 299 -16.38 -32.94 -53.96
CA THR A 299 -17.04 -32.67 -52.68
C THR A 299 -16.05 -32.14 -51.64
N ASP A 300 -16.26 -30.91 -51.18
CA ASP A 300 -15.60 -30.35 -50.01
C ASP A 300 -16.55 -30.34 -48.81
N LEU A 301 -16.07 -30.76 -47.63
CA LEU A 301 -16.81 -30.62 -46.37
C LEU A 301 -16.31 -29.37 -45.63
N GLY A 302 -17.21 -28.42 -45.43
CA GLY A 302 -16.96 -27.23 -44.62
C GLY A 302 -17.64 -27.34 -43.26
N LEU A 303 -16.93 -26.91 -42.23
CA LEU A 303 -17.46 -26.77 -40.87
C LEU A 303 -17.18 -25.35 -40.40
N VAL A 304 -18.21 -24.69 -39.89
CA VAL A 304 -18.06 -23.46 -39.11
C VAL A 304 -18.55 -23.79 -37.71
N ILE A 305 -17.73 -23.46 -36.72
CA ILE A 305 -18.05 -23.61 -35.29
C ILE A 305 -17.83 -22.28 -34.59
N GLU A 306 -18.52 -22.10 -33.48
CA GLU A 306 -18.40 -20.92 -32.63
C GLU A 306 -16.94 -20.68 -32.14
N PRO A 307 -16.48 -19.41 -32.05
CA PRO A 307 -15.15 -19.08 -31.56
C PRO A 307 -14.88 -19.65 -30.17
N GLY A 308 -13.76 -20.35 -30.00
CA GLY A 308 -13.38 -20.97 -28.72
C GLY A 308 -13.91 -22.39 -28.53
N ALA A 309 -14.80 -22.87 -29.40
CA ALA A 309 -15.16 -24.28 -29.46
C ALA A 309 -14.02 -25.13 -30.05
N SER A 310 -13.98 -26.42 -29.68
CA SER A 310 -13.10 -27.42 -30.25
C SER A 310 -13.92 -28.55 -30.88
N ILE A 311 -13.39 -29.12 -31.97
CA ILE A 311 -13.95 -30.35 -32.56
C ILE A 311 -13.07 -31.51 -32.11
N GLU A 312 -13.62 -32.43 -31.32
CA GLU A 312 -12.90 -33.61 -30.87
C GLU A 312 -12.94 -34.73 -31.92
N GLU A 313 -14.08 -34.93 -32.59
CA GLU A 313 -14.27 -35.98 -33.58
C GLU A 313 -15.27 -35.54 -34.66
N LEU A 314 -14.98 -35.86 -35.92
CA LEU A 314 -15.95 -35.80 -37.01
C LEU A 314 -16.31 -37.23 -37.44
N VAL A 315 -17.56 -37.63 -37.22
CA VAL A 315 -18.07 -38.95 -37.62
C VAL A 315 -19.08 -38.81 -38.76
N ILE A 316 -18.74 -39.38 -39.91
CA ILE A 316 -19.66 -39.48 -41.06
C ILE A 316 -20.37 -40.83 -40.96
N THR A 317 -21.71 -40.82 -40.91
CA THR A 317 -22.52 -42.03 -40.88
C THR A 317 -23.26 -42.21 -42.20
N GLY A 318 -23.03 -43.33 -42.87
CA GLY A 318 -23.73 -43.69 -44.10
C GLY A 318 -25.17 -44.19 -43.84
N PRO A 319 -25.99 -44.31 -44.89
CA PRO A 319 -27.41 -44.68 -44.79
C PRO A 319 -27.66 -46.08 -44.20
N ASN A 320 -26.65 -46.95 -44.23
CA ASN A 320 -26.70 -48.30 -43.65
C ASN A 320 -26.13 -48.37 -42.21
N GLY A 321 -25.81 -47.23 -41.60
CA GLY A 321 -25.24 -47.14 -40.25
C GLY A 321 -23.74 -47.42 -40.15
N GLY A 322 -23.04 -47.60 -41.28
CA GLY A 322 -21.58 -47.66 -41.29
C GLY A 322 -20.98 -46.27 -41.04
N THR A 323 -19.94 -46.19 -40.23
CA THR A 323 -19.31 -44.93 -39.84
C THR A 323 -17.89 -44.82 -40.39
N VAL A 324 -17.47 -43.58 -40.69
CA VAL A 324 -16.09 -43.19 -40.97
C VAL A 324 -15.76 -42.03 -40.06
N THR A 325 -14.74 -42.19 -39.21
CA THR A 325 -14.17 -41.08 -38.43
C THR A 325 -13.14 -40.37 -39.30
N VAL A 326 -13.33 -39.07 -39.49
CA VAL A 326 -12.38 -38.20 -40.18
C VAL A 326 -11.49 -37.53 -39.13
N PRO A 327 -10.16 -37.69 -39.21
CA PRO A 327 -9.26 -36.97 -38.32
C PRO A 327 -9.36 -35.48 -38.61
N VAL A 328 -9.72 -34.70 -37.57
CA VAL A 328 -9.77 -33.24 -37.64
C VAL A 328 -8.38 -32.69 -37.30
N ASP A 329 -7.55 -32.43 -38.32
CA ASP A 329 -6.36 -31.58 -38.15
C ASP A 329 -6.85 -30.12 -38.08
N GLY A 330 -7.07 -29.66 -36.85
CA GLY A 330 -7.68 -28.37 -36.55
C GLY A 330 -7.01 -27.21 -37.27
N THR A 331 -7.68 -26.70 -38.30
CA THR A 331 -7.45 -25.34 -38.79
C THR A 331 -8.81 -24.67 -38.86
N VAL A 332 -9.12 -23.86 -37.84
CA VAL A 332 -10.26 -22.94 -37.87
C VAL A 332 -9.95 -21.89 -38.95
N LEU A 333 -10.67 -21.92 -40.06
CA LEU A 333 -10.68 -20.79 -41.00
C LEU A 333 -11.56 -19.71 -40.36
N GLY A 334 -10.92 -18.64 -39.91
CA GLY A 334 -11.58 -17.47 -39.33
C GLY A 334 -12.32 -16.61 -40.33
#